data_AF-A0A932JMD4-F1
#
_entry.id   AF-A0A932JMD4-F1
#
_cell.length_a   1.000
_cell.length_b   1.000
_cell.length_c   1.000
_cell.angle_alpha   90.00
_cell.angle_beta   90.00
_cell.angle_gamma   90.00
#
_symmetry.space_group_name_H-M   'P 1'
#
loop_
_entity.id
_entity.type
_entity.pdbx_description
1 polymer ?
#
loop_
_entity_poly.entity_id
_entity_poly.type
_entity_poly.pdbx_seq_one_letter_code
_entity_poly.pdbx_strand_id
1 'polypeptide(L)'
;MPPPGLTTARGTAVRLILTNQLSPLLDAGYLEETIRRHFEPLLDPAFDELLRRHYLNGVAFEVDGRELTRAGMPSSERVPIAIRLGRRRTPSVTGFIERNPLVPADREGIAISTFGKVIKRGWDWLGLAPVAHAHVT
;
A
#
# COMPACT_ATOMS: atom_id res chain seq x y z
N MET A 1 29.14 12.67 -15.69
CA MET A 1 27.94 12.23 -14.96
C MET A 1 26.71 12.61 -15.77
N PRO A 2 25.71 11.74 -15.91
CA PRO A 2 24.44 12.13 -16.52
C PRO A 2 23.74 13.22 -15.69
N PRO A 3 22.96 14.11 -16.31
CA PRO A 3 22.15 15.11 -15.62
C PRO A 3 21.28 14.51 -14.51
N PRO A 4 21.15 15.16 -13.34
CA PRO A 4 20.22 14.74 -12.30
C PRO A 4 18.80 14.62 -12.88
N GLY A 5 18.21 13.42 -12.81
CA GLY A 5 16.84 13.18 -13.27
C GLY A 5 16.70 12.47 -14.64
N LEU A 6 17.79 12.10 -15.32
CA LEU A 6 17.71 11.19 -16.47
C LEU A 6 17.78 9.73 -16.01
N THR A 7 16.75 8.94 -16.33
CA THR A 7 16.81 7.48 -16.15
C THR A 7 17.75 6.89 -17.20
N THR A 8 18.73 6.11 -16.78
CA THR A 8 19.58 5.34 -17.70
C THR A 8 18.81 4.18 -18.35
N ALA A 9 17.65 3.81 -17.80
CA ALA A 9 16.72 2.84 -18.33
C ALA A 9 15.59 3.49 -19.17
N ARG A 10 14.95 2.70 -20.04
CA ARG A 10 13.75 3.10 -20.79
C ARG A 10 12.62 3.41 -19.80
N GLY A 11 12.15 4.66 -19.78
CA GLY A 11 11.08 5.08 -18.87
C GLY A 11 10.82 6.58 -18.92
N THR A 12 9.98 7.05 -17.99
CA THR A 12 9.67 8.47 -17.80
C THR A 12 10.12 8.87 -16.40
N ALA A 13 11.05 9.82 -16.31
CA ALA A 13 11.32 10.52 -15.06
C ALA A 13 10.42 11.75 -14.95
N VAL A 14 9.80 11.92 -13.79
CA VAL A 14 9.04 13.12 -13.44
C VAL A 14 9.65 13.71 -12.17
N ARG A 15 9.99 14.99 -12.22
CA ARG A 15 10.40 15.77 -11.04
C ARG A 15 9.37 16.85 -10.77
N LEU A 16 8.87 16.88 -9.54
CA LEU A 16 8.01 17.95 -9.05
C LEU A 16 8.84 18.84 -8.14
N ILE A 17 8.75 20.15 -8.33
CA ILE A 17 9.43 21.15 -7.49
C ILE A 17 8.34 21.96 -6.80
N LEU A 18 8.35 21.96 -5.47
CA LEU A 18 7.38 22.68 -4.68
C LEU A 18 7.84 24.12 -4.47
N THR A 19 6.93 25.07 -4.64
CA THR A 19 7.20 26.50 -4.42
C THR A 19 7.21 26.83 -2.93
N ASN A 20 6.39 26.16 -2.13
CA ASN A 20 6.35 26.31 -0.68
C ASN A 20 7.36 25.37 0.00
N GLN A 21 8.41 25.96 0.59
CA GLN A 21 9.46 25.22 1.32
C GLN A 21 8.99 24.66 2.66
N LEU A 22 7.82 25.06 3.16
CA LEU A 22 7.20 24.55 4.37
C LEU A 22 6.09 23.52 4.06
N SER A 23 6.07 22.97 2.83
CA SER A 23 5.05 22.00 2.45
C SER A 23 5.28 20.66 3.19
N PRO A 24 4.21 20.03 3.72
CA PRO A 24 4.29 18.66 4.26
C PRO A 24 4.79 17.62 3.25
N LEU A 25 4.68 17.92 1.95
CA LEU A 25 5.21 17.06 0.88
C LEU A 25 6.74 17.06 0.80
N LEU A 26 7.42 17.86 1.63
CA LEU A 26 8.86 17.82 1.86
C LEU A 26 9.24 17.12 3.17
N ASP A 27 8.26 16.74 4.00
CA ASP A 27 8.51 16.03 5.25
C ASP A 27 8.58 14.52 5.02
N ALA A 28 9.72 13.93 5.37
CA ALA A 28 9.96 12.50 5.17
C ALA A 28 8.93 11.64 5.91
N GLY A 29 8.63 11.95 7.17
CA GLY A 29 7.68 11.17 7.98
C GLY A 29 6.28 11.17 7.38
N TYR A 30 5.81 12.33 6.91
CA TYR A 30 4.55 12.48 6.20
C TYR A 30 4.52 11.65 4.90
N LEU A 31 5.58 11.70 4.10
CA LEU A 31 5.67 10.94 2.85
C LEU A 31 5.69 9.44 3.10
N GLU A 32 6.49 8.98 4.06
CA GLU A 32 6.56 7.56 4.41
C GLU A 32 5.20 7.02 4.86
N GLU A 33 4.53 7.71 5.78
CA GLU A 33 3.21 7.30 6.26
C GLU A 33 2.16 7.33 5.15
N THR A 34 2.19 8.38 4.30
CA THR A 34 1.30 8.49 3.14
C THR A 34 1.53 7.33 2.16
N ILE A 35 2.78 7.01 1.85
CA ILE A 35 3.12 5.90 0.95
C ILE A 35 2.65 4.58 1.57
N ARG A 36 2.96 4.34 2.84
CA ARG A 36 2.57 3.11 3.55
C ARG A 36 1.06 2.93 3.58
N ARG A 37 0.29 3.99 3.86
CA ARG A 37 -1.18 3.93 3.92
C ARG A 37 -1.83 3.68 2.55
N HIS A 38 -1.36 4.38 1.52
CA HIS A 38 -2.00 4.39 0.21
C HIS A 38 -1.46 3.35 -0.77
N PHE A 39 -0.25 2.83 -0.54
CA PHE A 39 0.41 1.84 -1.37
C PHE A 39 0.80 0.58 -0.60
N GLU A 40 0.12 0.31 0.52
CA GLU A 40 0.31 -0.87 1.37
C GLU A 40 0.50 -2.18 0.56
N PRO A 41 -0.31 -2.49 -0.47
CA PRO A 41 -0.13 -3.72 -1.22
C PRO A 41 1.17 -3.79 -2.05
N LEU A 42 1.82 -2.68 -2.37
CA LEU A 42 3.15 -2.68 -3.01
C LEU A 42 4.27 -2.95 -1.99
N LEU A 43 4.00 -2.75 -0.70
CA LEU A 43 4.94 -2.95 0.39
C LEU A 43 4.74 -4.27 1.15
N ASP A 44 3.63 -4.97 0.90
CA ASP A 44 3.32 -6.25 1.54
C ASP A 44 3.57 -7.43 0.58
N PRO A 45 4.52 -8.34 0.89
CA PRO A 45 4.87 -9.47 0.03
C PRO A 45 3.69 -10.40 -0.33
N ALA A 46 2.59 -10.37 0.44
CA ALA A 46 1.40 -11.18 0.16
C ALA A 46 0.78 -10.90 -1.22
N PHE A 47 1.05 -9.74 -1.83
CA PHE A 47 0.49 -9.34 -3.11
C PHE A 47 1.44 -9.51 -4.31
N ASP A 48 2.69 -9.90 -4.07
CA ASP A 48 3.75 -9.92 -5.09
C ASP A 48 3.38 -10.76 -6.32
N GLU A 49 2.80 -11.95 -6.11
CA GLU A 49 2.42 -12.85 -7.19
C GLU A 49 1.32 -12.26 -8.10
N LEU A 50 0.42 -11.46 -7.54
CA LEU A 50 -0.60 -10.77 -8.33
C LEU A 50 0.00 -9.56 -9.05
N LEU A 51 0.81 -8.76 -8.35
CA LEU A 51 1.33 -7.48 -8.82
C LEU A 51 2.46 -7.62 -9.85
N ARG A 52 3.23 -8.72 -9.83
CA ARG A 52 4.30 -9.00 -10.80
C ARG A 52 3.78 -9.06 -12.26
N ARG A 53 2.48 -9.30 -12.45
CA ARG A 53 1.83 -9.27 -13.78
C ARG A 53 1.76 -7.87 -14.38
N HIS A 54 1.83 -6.83 -13.54
CA HIS A 54 1.77 -5.43 -13.93
C HIS A 54 3.13 -4.74 -13.74
N TYR A 55 3.89 -5.15 -12.74
CA TYR A 55 5.19 -4.60 -12.39
C TYR A 55 6.28 -5.68 -12.50
N LEU A 56 6.71 -5.99 -13.73
CA LEU A 56 7.69 -7.04 -13.99
C LEU A 56 9.02 -6.84 -13.24
N ASN A 57 9.46 -5.58 -13.11
CA ASN A 57 10.68 -5.20 -12.40
C ASN A 57 10.42 -4.79 -10.94
N GLY A 58 9.19 -4.97 -10.44
CA GLY A 58 8.77 -4.50 -9.13
C GLY A 58 8.56 -2.98 -9.06
N VAL A 59 8.28 -2.51 -7.84
CA VAL A 59 8.19 -1.10 -7.48
C VAL A 59 8.99 -0.91 -6.21
N ALA A 60 9.82 0.13 -6.17
CA ALA A 60 10.55 0.56 -4.99
C ALA A 60 10.14 1.99 -4.64
N PHE A 61 10.09 2.29 -3.35
CA PHE A 61 9.85 3.63 -2.84
C PHE A 61 11.06 4.05 -2.03
N GLU A 62 11.53 5.26 -2.27
CA GLU A 62 12.65 5.87 -1.55
C GLU A 62 12.21 7.24 -1.05
N VAL A 63 12.50 7.52 0.22
CA VAL A 63 12.27 8.83 0.84
C VAL A 63 13.61 9.27 1.42
N ASP A 64 14.10 10.46 1.02
CA ASP A 64 15.38 11.02 1.46
C ASP A 64 16.58 10.07 1.38
N GLY A 65 16.74 9.35 0.26
CA GLY A 65 17.88 8.44 0.10
C GLY A 65 17.65 7.04 0.69
N ARG A 66 16.52 6.81 1.37
CA ARG A 66 16.25 5.57 2.12
C ARG A 66 15.10 4.80 1.51
N GLU A 67 15.38 3.58 1.09
CA GLU A 67 14.36 2.66 0.58
C GLU A 67 13.40 2.26 1.71
N LEU A 68 12.10 2.31 1.45
CA LEU A 68 11.09 1.90 2.41
C LEU A 68 11.04 0.37 2.52
N THR A 69 11.21 -0.13 3.74
CA THR A 69 11.09 -1.56 4.03
C THR A 69 9.73 -2.10 3.59
N ARG A 70 9.78 -3.16 2.78
CA ARG A 70 8.65 -4.00 2.41
C ARG A 70 8.40 -5.00 3.53
N ALA A 71 7.37 -4.77 4.32
CA ALA A 71 6.96 -5.66 5.38
C ALA A 71 5.44 -5.63 5.52
N GLY A 72 4.83 -6.81 5.63
CA GLY A 72 3.49 -6.92 6.20
C GLY A 72 3.50 -6.48 7.67
N MET A 73 2.34 -6.19 8.24
CA MET A 73 2.25 -5.85 9.66
C MET A 73 2.75 -7.03 10.51
N PRO A 74 3.74 -6.83 11.40
CA PRO A 74 4.20 -7.88 12.29
C PRO A 74 3.07 -8.35 13.22
N SER A 75 3.20 -9.57 13.76
CA SER A 75 2.36 -10.13 14.84
C SER A 75 0.85 -10.21 14.58
N SER A 76 0.41 -10.27 13.33
CA SER A 76 -1.02 -10.29 12.99
C SER A 76 -1.46 -11.66 12.50
N GLU A 77 -2.61 -12.15 12.99
CA GLU A 77 -3.22 -13.38 12.48
C GLU A 77 -3.89 -13.06 11.14
N ARG A 78 -3.41 -13.71 10.07
CA ARG A 78 -3.85 -13.43 8.69
C ARG A 78 -4.45 -14.68 8.04
N VAL A 79 -5.64 -14.52 7.46
CA VAL A 79 -6.30 -15.54 6.66
C VAL A 79 -6.33 -15.08 5.20
N PRO A 80 -5.66 -15.78 4.27
CA PRO A 80 -5.62 -15.35 2.87
C PRO A 80 -6.98 -15.53 2.18
N ILE A 81 -7.31 -14.58 1.30
CA ILE A 81 -8.47 -14.62 0.41
C ILE A 81 -7.97 -14.65 -1.03
N ALA A 82 -8.46 -15.60 -1.81
CA ALA A 82 -8.23 -15.67 -3.24
C ALA A 82 -9.57 -15.78 -3.99
N ILE A 83 -9.90 -14.76 -4.79
CA ILE A 83 -11.12 -14.74 -5.60
C ILE A 83 -10.74 -15.04 -7.05
N ARG A 84 -11.39 -16.06 -7.61
CA ARG A 84 -11.24 -16.47 -9.02
C ARG A 84 -12.49 -16.09 -9.78
N LEU A 85 -12.32 -15.41 -10.91
CA LEU A 85 -13.43 -15.08 -11.80
C LEU A 85 -13.56 -16.16 -12.89
N GLY A 86 -14.73 -16.78 -12.98
CA GLY A 86 -15.01 -17.83 -13.96
C GLY A 86 -14.13 -19.08 -13.77
N ARG A 87 -13.68 -19.68 -14.88
CA ARG A 87 -12.87 -20.92 -14.88
C ARG A 87 -11.35 -20.69 -14.76
N ARG A 88 -10.91 -19.48 -14.37
CA ARG A 88 -9.47 -19.16 -14.28
C ARG A 88 -8.84 -19.83 -13.06
N ARG A 89 -7.74 -20.56 -13.27
CA ARG A 89 -6.94 -21.17 -12.18
C ARG A 89 -6.27 -20.12 -11.31
N THR A 90 -5.84 -19.04 -11.93
CA THR A 90 -5.13 -17.93 -11.28
C THR A 90 -6.12 -16.94 -10.66
N PRO A 91 -5.93 -16.50 -9.40
CA PRO A 91 -6.79 -15.49 -8.79
C PRO A 91 -6.83 -14.19 -9.59
N SER A 92 -8.03 -13.62 -9.69
CA SER A 92 -8.28 -12.29 -10.21
C SER A 92 -8.11 -11.23 -9.12
N VAL A 93 -8.37 -11.61 -7.86
CA VAL A 93 -8.16 -10.79 -6.67
C VAL A 93 -7.47 -11.65 -5.62
N THR A 94 -6.50 -11.07 -4.93
CA THR A 94 -5.83 -11.64 -3.77
C THR A 94 -5.90 -10.63 -2.64
N GLY A 95 -6.06 -11.09 -1.40
CA GLY A 95 -6.07 -10.27 -0.20
C GLY A 95 -5.99 -11.15 1.04
N PHE A 96 -6.28 -10.58 2.19
CA PHE A 96 -6.36 -11.30 3.45
C PHE A 96 -7.34 -10.62 4.40
N ILE A 97 -7.84 -11.39 5.37
CA ILE A 97 -8.44 -10.85 6.59
C ILE A 97 -7.34 -10.85 7.63
N GLU A 98 -7.17 -9.73 8.32
CA GLU A 98 -6.17 -9.56 9.37
C GLU A 98 -6.86 -9.25 10.68
N ARG A 99 -6.48 -9.98 11.74
CA ARG A 99 -6.79 -9.61 13.11
C ARG A 99 -5.52 -9.05 13.75
N ASN A 100 -5.56 -7.78 14.09
CA ASN A 100 -4.49 -7.10 14.81
C ASN A 100 -5.10 -6.30 15.98
N PRO A 101 -4.73 -6.58 17.23
CA PRO A 101 -5.28 -5.89 18.41
C PRO A 101 -4.86 -4.41 18.49
N LEU A 102 -3.85 -4.00 17.74
CA LEU A 102 -3.29 -2.65 17.70
C LEU A 102 -3.48 -2.01 16.31
N VAL A 103 -4.51 -2.42 15.55
CA VAL A 103 -4.80 -1.76 14.27
C VAL A 103 -5.18 -0.28 14.52
N PRO A 104 -4.52 0.67 13.86
CA PRO A 104 -4.93 2.07 13.92
C PRO A 104 -6.35 2.28 13.38
N ALA A 105 -7.12 3.19 13.97
CA ALA A 105 -8.52 3.43 13.60
C ALA A 105 -8.70 3.78 12.11
N ASP A 106 -7.74 4.49 11.51
CA ASP A 106 -7.74 4.84 10.08
C ASP A 106 -7.41 3.64 9.17
N ARG A 107 -6.98 2.51 9.74
CA ARG A 107 -6.69 1.25 9.04
C ARG A 107 -7.79 0.19 9.21
N GLU A 108 -8.75 0.42 10.09
CA GLU A 108 -9.89 -0.49 10.29
C GLU A 108 -10.79 -0.61 9.06
N GLY A 109 -11.49 -1.74 8.96
CA GLY A 109 -12.45 -2.02 7.90
C GLY A 109 -11.85 -2.72 6.69
N ILE A 110 -12.50 -2.54 5.54
CA ILE A 110 -12.10 -3.20 4.29
C ILE A 110 -11.42 -2.18 3.39
N ALA A 111 -10.20 -2.52 2.97
CA ALA A 111 -9.47 -1.80 1.94
C ALA A 111 -9.60 -2.53 0.59
N ILE A 112 -9.83 -1.76 -0.47
CA ILE A 112 -9.72 -2.26 -1.85
C ILE A 112 -8.63 -1.49 -2.58
N SER A 113 -7.86 -2.22 -3.38
CA SER A 113 -6.76 -1.67 -4.14
C SER A 113 -6.86 -2.02 -5.63
N THR A 114 -6.39 -1.10 -6.45
CA THR A 114 -6.17 -1.29 -7.89
C THR A 114 -4.71 -0.99 -8.19
N PHE A 115 -4.01 -1.93 -8.83
CA PHE A 115 -2.57 -1.84 -9.15
C PHE A 115 -1.69 -1.46 -7.93
N GLY A 116 -2.08 -1.90 -6.74
CA GLY A 116 -1.33 -1.64 -5.53
C GLY A 116 -1.57 -0.27 -4.88
N LYS A 117 -2.41 0.59 -5.46
CA LYS A 117 -2.94 1.79 -4.79
C LYS A 117 -4.26 1.48 -4.10
N VAL A 118 -4.39 1.79 -2.82
CA VAL A 118 -5.65 1.71 -2.09
C VAL A 118 -6.59 2.82 -2.58
N ILE A 119 -7.77 2.44 -3.05
CA ILE A 119 -8.77 3.37 -3.64
C ILE A 119 -9.97 3.60 -2.73
N LYS A 120 -10.27 2.66 -1.83
CA LYS A 120 -11.24 2.83 -0.74
C LYS A 120 -10.76 2.06 0.49
N ARG A 121 -11.09 2.56 1.68
CA ARG A 121 -10.80 1.97 2.99
C ARG A 121 -11.91 2.35 3.97
N GLY A 122 -12.09 1.56 5.02
CA GLY A 122 -13.05 1.81 6.09
C GLY A 122 -14.33 1.02 5.95
N TRP A 123 -15.23 1.19 6.91
CA TRP A 123 -16.56 0.57 6.90
C TRP A 123 -17.61 1.44 6.17
N ASP A 124 -17.42 2.76 6.17
CA ASP A 124 -18.39 3.74 5.68
C ASP A 124 -18.79 3.51 4.21
N TRP A 125 -17.82 3.18 3.36
CA TRP A 125 -18.09 2.96 1.93
C TRP A 125 -18.88 1.67 1.64
N LEU A 126 -19.02 0.80 2.64
CA LEU A 126 -19.86 -0.39 2.62
C LEU A 126 -21.22 -0.18 3.32
N GLY A 127 -21.45 0.98 3.94
CA GLY A 127 -22.64 1.24 4.75
C GLY A 127 -22.70 0.39 6.02
N LEU A 128 -21.54 -0.05 6.53
CA LEU A 128 -21.44 -0.83 7.76
C LEU A 128 -20.95 0.06 8.90
N ALA A 129 -21.42 -0.21 10.12
CA ALA A 129 -20.87 0.35 11.34
C ALA A 129 -20.25 -0.80 12.15
N PRO A 130 -18.97 -0.71 12.56
CA PRO A 130 -18.38 -1.73 13.42
C PRO A 130 -19.12 -1.76 14.76
N VAL A 131 -19.32 -2.96 15.30
CA VAL A 131 -19.80 -3.09 16.68
C VAL A 131 -18.68 -2.61 17.59
N ALA A 132 -18.97 -1.66 18.48
CA ALA A 132 -17.97 -1.13 19.42
C ALA A 132 -17.28 -2.28 20.15
N HIS A 133 -15.96 -2.38 20.01
CA HIS A 133 -15.18 -3.33 20.77
C HIS A 133 -15.21 -2.89 22.24
N ALA A 134 -15.70 -3.74 23.13
CA ALA A 134 -15.46 -3.54 24.56
C ALA A 134 -13.94 -3.59 24.75
N HIS A 135 -13.35 -2.48 25.20
CA HIS A 135 -11.95 -2.47 25.62
C HIS A 135 -11.80 -3.53 26.71
N VAL A 136 -11.08 -4.61 26.41
CA VAL A 136 -10.62 -5.54 27.44
C VAL A 136 -9.44 -4.84 28.10
N THR A 137 -9.70 -4.21 29.24
CA THR A 137 -8.71 -3.57 30.12
C THR A 137 -7.77 -4.59 30.73
#